data_AF-A0A7C6GWP9-F1
#
_entry.id   AF-A0A7C6GWP9-F1
#
_cell.length_a   1.000
_cell.length_b   1.000
_cell.length_c   1.000
_cell.angle_alpha   90.00
_cell.angle_beta   90.00
_cell.angle_gamma   90.00
#
_symmetry.space_group_name_H-M   'P 1'
#
loop_
_entity.id
_entity.type
_entity.pdbx_description
1 polymer ?
#
loop_
_entity_poly.entity_id
_entity_poly.type
_entity_poly.pdbx_seq_one_letter_code
_entity_poly.pdbx_strand_id
1 'polypeptide(L)' 'MEPQDIIWRILRHLGDFQEILEESLKELHPKKHGDLISSIHECEQLTKTQVNIMNRTAKRY' A
#
# COMPACT_ATOMS: atom_id res chain seq x y z
N MET A 1 8.36 -22.38 6.90
CA MET A 1 7.73 -21.08 6.62
C MET A 1 6.27 -21.40 6.41
N GLU A 2 5.46 -21.02 7.38
CA GLU A 2 4.03 -21.28 7.39
C GLU A 2 3.27 -20.28 6.50
N PRO A 3 2.06 -20.60 6.04
CA PRO A 3 1.24 -19.65 5.28
C PRO A 3 1.06 -18.30 6.00
N GLN A 4 0.95 -18.30 7.34
CA GLN A 4 0.85 -17.05 8.12
C GLN A 4 2.12 -16.21 8.02
N ASP A 5 3.31 -16.82 7.94
CA ASP A 5 4.58 -16.08 7.75
C ASP A 5 4.59 -15.36 6.40
N ILE A 6 4.09 -16.01 5.35
CA ILE A 6 4.01 -15.44 4.00
C ILE A 6 3.01 -14.28 3.99
N ILE A 7 1.84 -14.47 4.58
CA ILE A 7 0.79 -13.44 4.69
C ILE A 7 1.32 -12.23 5.46
N TRP A 8 1.98 -12.46 6.60
CA TRP A 8 2.58 -11.40 7.40
C TRP A 8 3.63 -10.63 6.61
N ARG A 9 4.53 -11.32 5.90
CA ARG A 9 5.56 -10.68 5.08
C ARG A 9 4.94 -9.79 3.99
N ILE A 10 3.88 -10.27 3.32
CA ILE A 10 3.18 -9.47 2.31
C ILE A 10 2.53 -8.24 2.96
N LEU A 11 1.80 -8.42 4.06
CA LEU A 11 1.15 -7.30 4.77
C LEU A 11 2.17 -6.25 5.23
N ARG A 12 3.34 -6.67 5.72
CA ARG A 12 4.42 -5.77 6.09
C ARG A 12 4.90 -4.94 4.90
N HIS A 13 5.20 -5.59 3.76
CA HIS A 13 5.63 -4.86 2.56
C HIS A 13 4.56 -3.89 2.01
N LEU A 14 3.28 -4.24 2.11
CA LEU A 14 2.20 -3.32 1.74
C LEU A 14 2.13 -2.12 2.68
N GLY A 15 2.42 -2.31 3.97
CA GLY A 15 2.56 -1.23 4.95
C GLY A 15 3.74 -0.31 4.62
N ASP A 16 4.93 -0.88 4.41
CA ASP A 16 6.13 -0.12 4.01
C ASP A 16 5.85 0.69 2.72
N PHE A 17 5.14 0.09 1.76
CA PHE A 17 4.77 0.78 0.52
C PHE A 17 3.77 1.92 0.75
N GLN A 18 2.80 1.77 1.66
CA GLN A 18 1.90 2.87 2.04
C GLN A 18 2.66 4.05 2.62
N GLU A 19 3.64 3.79 3.49
CA GLU A 19 4.49 4.84 4.05
C GLU A 19 5.26 5.59 2.96
N ILE A 20 5.85 4.86 2.00
CA ILE A 20 6.55 5.46 0.84
C ILE A 20 5.62 6.37 0.03
N LEU A 21 4.39 5.95 -0.24
CA LEU A 21 3.42 6.76 -0.99
C LEU A 21 3.05 8.04 -0.23
N GLU A 22 2.82 7.95 1.08
CA GLU A 22 2.48 9.09 1.92
C GLU A 22 3.64 10.09 2.02
N GLU A 23 4.86 9.59 2.20
CA GLU A 23 6.08 10.42 2.23
C GLU A 23 6.33 11.10 0.88
N SER A 24 6.17 10.37 -0.22
CA SER A 24 6.33 10.92 -1.57
C SER A 24 5.37 12.08 -1.83
N LEU A 25 4.12 12.02 -1.34
CA LEU A 25 3.16 13.11 -1.49
C LEU A 25 3.62 14.40 -0.80
N LYS A 26 4.33 14.30 0.34
CA LYS A 26 4.82 15.46 1.11
C LYS A 26 5.90 16.24 0.37
N GLU A 27 6.62 15.58 -0.54
CA GLU A 27 7.69 16.20 -1.33
C GLU A 27 7.19 16.86 -2.63
N LEU A 28 5.92 16.64 -3.01
CA LEU A 28 5.39 17.11 -4.28
C LEU A 28 4.73 18.49 -4.18
N HIS A 29 5.04 19.35 -5.14
CA HIS A 29 4.37 20.63 -5.27
C HIS A 29 2.96 20.45 -5.87
N PRO A 30 1.88 20.83 -5.17
CA PRO A 30 0.50 20.45 -5.52
C PRO A 30 0.03 21.00 -6.87
N LYS A 31 0.49 22.18 -7.28
CA LYS A 31 0.11 22.77 -8.58
C LYS A 31 0.98 22.34 -9.76
N LYS A 32 2.15 21.75 -9.50
CA LYS A 32 3.11 21.39 -10.56
C LYS A 32 3.07 19.91 -10.88
N HIS A 33 2.69 19.07 -9.92
CA HIS A 33 2.77 17.62 -10.02
C HIS A 33 1.39 16.96 -9.87
N GLY A 34 0.32 17.63 -10.32
CA GLY A 34 -1.07 17.17 -10.11
C GLY A 34 -1.35 15.77 -10.64
N ASP A 35 -0.83 15.43 -11.82
CA ASP A 35 -1.01 14.11 -12.43
C ASP A 35 -0.32 13.02 -11.60
N LEU A 36 0.92 13.26 -11.16
CA LEU A 36 1.66 12.33 -10.31
C LEU A 36 0.99 12.13 -8.95
N ILE A 37 0.49 13.21 -8.32
CA ILE A 37 -0.28 13.13 -7.08
C ILE A 37 -1.52 12.25 -7.27
N SER A 38 -2.23 12.41 -8.39
CA SER A 38 -3.40 11.61 -8.72
C SER A 38 -3.04 10.13 -8.87
N SER A 39 -1.96 9.81 -9.59
CA SER A 39 -1.47 8.44 -9.72
C SER A 39 -1.03 7.83 -8.38
N ILE A 40 -0.39 8.61 -7.50
CA ILE A 40 0.00 8.13 -6.16
C ILE A 40 -1.25 7.78 -5.33
N HIS A 41 -2.29 8.62 -5.36
CA HIS A 41 -3.54 8.30 -4.68
C HIS A 41 -4.23 7.04 -5.23
N GLU A 42 -4.19 6.82 -6.55
CA GLU A 42 -4.69 5.56 -7.13
C GLU A 42 -3.91 4.35 -6.60
N CYS A 43 -2.59 4.44 -6.52
CA CYS A 43 -1.74 3.42 -5.90
C CYS A 43 -2.13 3.16 -4.44
N GLU A 44 -2.38 4.21 -3.63
CA GLU A 44 -2.82 4.06 -2.23
C GLU A 44 -4.13 3.26 -2.13
N GLN A 45 -5.09 3.50 -3.02
CA GLN A 45 -6.36 2.77 -3.05
C GLN A 45 -6.17 1.30 -3.45
N LEU A 46 -5.30 1.03 -4.42
CA LEU A 46 -4.95 -0.34 -4.80
C LEU A 46 -4.26 -1.08 -3.65
N THR A 47 -3.33 -0.43 -2.93
CA THR A 47 -2.66 -1.02 -1.78
C THR A 47 -3.64 -1.31 -0.63
N LYS A 48 -4.60 -0.42 -0.35
CA LYS A 48 -5.70 -0.70 0.60
C LYS A 48 -6.50 -1.93 0.19
N THR A 49 -6.78 -2.09 -1.11
CA THR A 49 -7.48 -3.25 -1.65
C THR A 49 -6.67 -4.53 -1.47
N GLN A 50 -5.37 -4.49 -1.72
CA GLN A 50 -4.44 -5.60 -1.49
C GLN A 50 -4.38 -6.00 -0.01
N VAL A 51 -4.27 -5.04 0.91
CA VAL A 51 -4.32 -5.28 2.37
C VAL A 51 -5.62 -5.96 2.76
N ASN A 52 -6.76 -5.50 2.24
CA ASN A 52 -8.06 -6.10 2.51
C ASN A 52 -8.15 -7.55 2.00
N ILE A 53 -7.59 -7.86 0.83
CA ILE A 53 -7.50 -9.23 0.31
C ILE A 53 -6.67 -10.09 1.26
N MET A 54 -5.48 -9.63 1.63
CA MET A 54 -4.57 -10.38 2.49
C MET A 54 -5.15 -10.63 3.88
N ASN A 55 -5.81 -9.63 4.49
CA ASN A 55 -6.51 -9.79 5.77
C ASN A 55 -7.67 -10.79 5.69
N ARG A 56 -8.40 -10.85 4.57
CA ARG A 56 -9.42 -11.90 4.38
C ARG A 56 -8.79 -13.29 4.24
N THR A 57 -7.67 -13.39 3.55
CA THR A 57 -6.92 -14.65 3.41
C THR A 57 -6.35 -15.11 4.76
N ALA A 58 -5.84 -14.18 5.58
CA ALA A 58 -5.35 -14.45 6.94
C ALA A 58 -6.41 -15.07 7.86
N LYS A 59 -7.71 -14.85 7.61
CA LYS A 59 -8.77 -15.51 8.40
C LYS A 59 -8.92 -17.00 8.09
N ARG A 60 -8.31 -17.49 7.02
CA ARG A 60 -8.41 -18.88 6.54
C ARG A 60 -7.16 -19.70 6.85
N TYR A 61 -6.09 -19.06 7.31
CA TYR A 61 -4.82 -19.66 7.67
C TYR A 61 -4.44 -19.15 9.04
#